data_AF-A0A2P8CFT8-F1
#
_entry.id   AF-A0A2P8CFT8-F1
#
_cell.length_a   1.000
_cell.length_b   1.000
_cell.length_c   1.000
_cell.angle_alpha   90.00
_cell.angle_beta   90.00
_cell.angle_gamma   90.00
#
_symmetry.space_group_name_H-M   'P 1'
#
loop_
_entity.id
_entity.type
_entity.pdbx_description
1 polymer ?
#
loop_
_entity_poly.entity_id
_entity_poly.type
_entity_poly.pdbx_seq_one_letter_code
_entity_poly.pdbx_strand_id
1 'polypeptide(L)'
;MNNIQKKTNGNKDMKWYGLPFIVVGLLITVTIIYTSDKKSSEIQIRINDLVNEQISGIVSSVSQNRGTITLRLKNKVNIPYYFEITRNYSLSPYDLNEFLQRGDSIYKAKNSMRLEVFRGNKSFYFILNERINQGN
;
A
#
# COMPACT_ATOMS: atom_id res chain seq x y z
N MET A 1 -67.03 -41.81 -5.57
CA MET A 1 -65.82 -41.16 -6.12
C MET A 1 -65.98 -39.66 -5.93
N ASN A 2 -65.19 -39.02 -5.06
CA ASN A 2 -64.95 -37.59 -5.09
C ASN A 2 -63.60 -37.32 -4.42
N ASN A 3 -62.65 -36.86 -5.23
CA ASN A 3 -61.26 -36.63 -4.87
C ASN A 3 -61.08 -35.11 -4.82
N ILE A 4 -61.08 -34.51 -3.63
CA ILE A 4 -60.85 -33.07 -3.46
C ILE A 4 -59.42 -32.87 -3.01
N GLN A 5 -58.62 -32.31 -3.93
CA GLN A 5 -57.21 -32.02 -3.77
C GLN A 5 -56.96 -31.09 -2.58
N LYS A 6 -56.09 -31.53 -1.65
CA LYS A 6 -55.53 -30.68 -0.60
C LYS A 6 -54.60 -29.64 -1.22
N LYS A 7 -55.06 -28.38 -1.25
CA LYS A 7 -54.24 -27.21 -1.56
C LYS A 7 -53.23 -27.02 -0.42
N THR A 8 -51.97 -27.38 -0.65
CA THR A 8 -50.88 -27.10 0.28
C THR A 8 -50.65 -25.59 0.32
N ASN A 9 -51.15 -24.93 1.35
CA ASN A 9 -50.76 -23.56 1.67
C ASN A 9 -49.24 -23.56 1.90
N GLY A 10 -48.51 -22.99 0.95
CA GLY A 10 -47.07 -22.78 1.04
C GLY A 10 -46.75 -22.00 2.30
N ASN A 11 -45.98 -22.64 3.18
CA ASN A 11 -45.55 -22.12 4.45
C ASN A 11 -44.75 -20.82 4.23
N LYS A 12 -45.35 -19.66 4.56
CA LYS A 12 -44.74 -18.33 4.44
C LYS A 12 -44.01 -17.88 5.70
N ASP A 13 -43.64 -18.81 6.58
CA ASP A 13 -42.91 -18.49 7.81
C ASP A 13 -41.40 -18.60 7.56
N MET A 14 -40.86 -17.67 6.76
CA MET A 14 -39.41 -17.45 6.74
C MET A 14 -39.03 -16.86 8.09
N LYS A 15 -38.62 -17.72 9.01
CA LYS A 15 -38.35 -17.37 10.41
C LYS A 15 -37.27 -16.29 10.47
N TRP A 16 -37.62 -15.15 11.07
CA TRP A 16 -36.84 -13.90 11.16
C TRP A 16 -35.49 -13.98 11.90
N TYR A 17 -35.08 -15.17 12.35
CA TYR A 17 -33.83 -15.38 13.09
C TYR A 17 -32.56 -15.07 12.27
N GLY A 18 -32.65 -14.96 10.93
CA GLY A 18 -31.54 -14.57 10.07
C GLY A 18 -31.26 -13.06 10.03
N LEU A 19 -32.24 -12.21 10.35
CA LEU A 19 -32.09 -10.74 10.30
C LEU A 19 -30.94 -10.20 11.17
N PRO A 20 -30.77 -10.60 12.46
CA PRO A 20 -29.67 -10.09 13.27
C PRO A 20 -28.30 -10.49 12.71
N PHE A 21 -28.14 -11.67 12.12
CA PHE A 21 -26.88 -12.10 11.51
C PHE A 21 -26.53 -11.27 10.27
N ILE A 22 -27.54 -10.89 9.46
CA ILE A 22 -27.34 -10.01 8.29
C ILE A 22 -26.87 -8.63 8.75
N VAL A 23 -27.50 -8.06 9.79
CA VAL A 23 -27.13 -6.74 10.33
C VAL A 23 -25.71 -6.77 10.89
N VAL A 24 -25.36 -7.80 11.68
CA VAL A 24 -23.99 -7.95 12.20
C VAL A 24 -22.97 -8.13 11.08
N GLY A 25 -23.29 -8.95 10.07
CA GLY A 25 -22.42 -9.13 8.90
C GLY A 25 -22.18 -7.83 8.12
N LEU A 26 -23.21 -7.00 7.95
CA LEU A 26 -23.08 -5.68 7.34
C LEU A 26 -22.20 -4.74 8.18
N LEU A 27 -22.38 -4.71 9.50
CA LEU A 27 -21.55 -3.88 10.38
C LEU A 27 -20.06 -4.27 10.32
N ILE A 28 -19.76 -5.58 10.30
CA ILE A 28 -18.38 -6.07 10.16
C ILE A 28 -17.80 -5.63 8.81
N THR A 29 -18.56 -5.78 7.73
CA THR A 29 -18.12 -5.41 6.38
C THR A 29 -17.83 -3.91 6.27
N VAL A 30 -18.73 -3.07 6.78
CA VAL A 30 -18.55 -1.61 6.84
C VAL A 30 -17.30 -1.25 7.63
N THR A 31 -17.06 -1.91 8.76
CA THR A 31 -15.87 -1.68 9.59
C THR A 31 -14.56 -2.02 8.85
N ILE A 32 -14.53 -3.13 8.12
CA ILE A 32 -13.36 -3.55 7.32
C ILE A 32 -13.09 -2.54 6.20
N ILE A 33 -14.12 -2.10 5.49
CA ILE A 33 -13.97 -1.11 4.41
C ILE A 33 -13.46 0.22 4.98
N TYR A 34 -14.11 0.73 6.02
CA TYR A 34 -13.74 2.01 6.64
C TYR A 34 -12.29 2.03 7.14
N THR A 35 -11.85 0.95 7.79
CA THR A 35 -10.46 0.85 8.29
C THR A 35 -9.44 0.75 7.15
N SER A 36 -9.78 0.08 6.06
CA SER A 36 -8.94 0.00 4.85
C SER A 36 -8.80 1.36 4.15
N ASP A 37 -9.90 2.11 4.04
CA ASP A 37 -9.91 3.41 3.38
C ASP A 37 -9.10 4.44 4.17
N LYS A 38 -9.23 4.45 5.50
CA LYS A 38 -8.44 5.32 6.38
C LYS A 38 -6.95 5.07 6.25
N LYS A 39 -6.52 3.81 6.20
CA LYS A 39 -5.10 3.47 6.02
C LYS A 39 -4.57 3.95 4.67
N SER A 40 -5.40 3.84 3.62
CA SER A 40 -5.04 4.28 2.29
C SER A 40 -4.87 5.81 2.21
N SER A 41 -5.76 6.58 2.86
CA SER A 41 -5.63 8.03 2.90
C SER A 41 -4.41 8.50 3.70
N GLU A 42 -4.08 7.86 4.82
CA GLU A 42 -2.87 8.16 5.59
C GLU A 42 -1.58 7.91 4.78
N ILE A 43 -1.54 6.84 3.98
CA ILE A 43 -0.41 6.58 3.07
C ILE A 43 -0.31 7.69 2.02
N GLN A 44 -1.43 8.09 1.41
CA GLN A 44 -1.42 9.13 0.38
C GLN A 44 -0.99 10.49 0.92
N ILE A 45 -1.43 10.86 2.14
CA ILE A 45 -0.95 12.08 2.80
C ILE A 45 0.57 12.03 2.98
N ARG A 46 1.13 10.91 3.45
CA ARG A 46 2.58 10.76 3.61
C ARG A 46 3.34 10.81 2.29
N ILE A 47 2.77 10.27 1.21
CA ILE A 47 3.37 10.36 -0.13
C ILE A 47 3.41 11.82 -0.60
N ASN A 48 2.33 12.57 -0.37
CA ASN A 48 2.26 13.99 -0.72
C ASN A 48 3.21 14.86 0.11
N ASP A 49 3.36 14.55 1.40
CA ASP A 49 4.26 15.29 2.30
C ASP A 49 5.75 14.99 2.03
N LEU A 50 6.05 13.92 1.30
CA LEU A 50 7.41 13.45 1.02
C LEU A 50 8.31 14.52 0.40
N VAL A 51 7.74 15.40 -0.43
CA VAL A 51 8.48 16.53 -1.04
C VAL A 51 9.08 17.44 0.03
N ASN A 52 8.35 17.69 1.12
CA ASN A 52 8.71 18.59 2.21
C ASN A 52 9.57 17.94 3.29
N GLU A 53 9.80 16.63 3.22
CA GLU A 53 10.60 15.90 4.19
C GLU A 53 12.04 15.72 3.73
N GLN A 54 12.98 15.67 4.68
CA GLN A 54 14.33 15.20 4.44
C GLN A 54 14.43 13.74 4.87
N ILE A 55 15.05 12.91 4.01
CA ILE A 55 15.29 11.49 4.30
C ILE A 55 16.80 11.30 4.36
N SER A 56 17.30 10.73 5.45
CA SER A 56 18.71 10.39 5.59
C SER A 56 18.89 9.24 6.55
N GLY A 57 19.66 8.23 6.11
CA GLY A 57 20.03 7.11 6.96
C GLY A 57 20.37 5.85 6.18
N ILE A 58 20.52 4.76 6.92
CA ILE A 58 20.86 3.45 6.38
C ILE A 58 19.60 2.62 6.17
N VAL A 59 19.45 2.04 4.99
CA VAL A 59 18.34 1.15 4.65
C VAL A 59 18.33 -0.06 5.59
N SER A 60 17.22 -0.25 6.29
CA SER A 60 16.96 -1.42 7.13
C SER A 60 16.17 -2.48 6.36
N SER A 61 15.11 -2.06 5.67
CA SER A 61 14.27 -2.93 4.84
C SER A 61 13.56 -2.11 3.78
N VAL A 62 13.34 -2.73 2.63
CA VAL A 62 12.47 -2.22 1.57
C VAL A 62 11.49 -3.32 1.18
N SER A 63 10.25 -2.95 0.91
CA SER A 63 9.20 -3.88 0.45
C SER A 63 8.20 -3.16 -0.42
N GLN A 64 7.58 -3.84 -1.37
CA GLN A 64 6.51 -3.29 -2.19
C GLN A 64 5.21 -4.06 -1.95
N ASN A 65 4.11 -3.33 -1.84
CA ASN A 65 2.77 -3.91 -1.81
C ASN A 65 1.83 -3.04 -2.65
N ARG A 66 1.19 -3.65 -3.67
CA ARG A 66 0.19 -3.00 -4.54
C ARG A 66 0.64 -1.64 -5.12
N GLY A 67 1.90 -1.53 -5.54
CA GLY A 67 2.45 -0.30 -6.14
C GLY A 67 2.92 0.75 -5.13
N THR A 68 2.72 0.53 -3.83
CA THR A 68 3.35 1.34 -2.79
C THR A 68 4.63 0.66 -2.33
N ILE A 69 5.74 1.38 -2.40
CA ILE A 69 7.01 0.96 -1.82
C ILE A 69 7.09 1.51 -0.39
N THR A 70 7.47 0.64 0.54
CA THR A 70 7.69 0.93 1.95
C THR A 70 9.17 0.80 2.26
N LEU A 71 9.77 1.85 2.79
CA LEU A 71 11.16 1.90 3.20
C LEU A 71 11.28 2.19 4.68
N ARG A 72 12.13 1.41 5.35
CA ARG A 72 12.51 1.66 6.75
C ARG A 72 14.00 1.89 6.85
N LEU A 73 14.37 2.89 7.64
CA LEU A 73 15.76 3.21 7.95
C LEU A 73 16.15 2.70 9.34
N LYS A 74 17.42 2.34 9.53
CA LYS A 74 17.92 1.83 10.83
C LYS A 74 17.75 2.84 11.97
N ASN A 75 17.89 4.13 11.69
CA ASN A 75 17.68 5.21 12.67
C ASN A 75 16.20 5.50 12.94
N LYS A 76 15.27 4.99 12.13
CA LYS A 76 13.82 5.27 12.20
C LYS A 76 12.99 4.03 11.83
N VAL A 77 13.27 2.88 12.43
CA VAL A 77 12.64 1.60 12.02
C VAL A 77 11.11 1.63 12.16
N ASN A 78 10.59 2.37 13.14
CA ASN A 78 9.15 2.45 13.42
C ASN A 78 8.40 3.45 12.53
N ILE A 79 9.09 4.29 11.75
CA ILE A 79 8.47 5.30 10.90
C ILE A 79 8.82 4.97 9.44
N PRO A 80 7.98 4.18 8.76
CA PRO A 80 8.19 3.89 7.34
C PRO A 80 7.98 5.13 6.48
N TYR A 81 8.81 5.25 5.45
CA TYR A 81 8.60 6.12 4.30
C TYR A 81 7.82 5.36 3.24
N TYR A 82 6.86 6.04 2.62
CA TYR A 82 6.04 5.49 1.54
C TYR A 82 6.27 6.29 0.26
N PHE A 83 6.36 5.58 -0.85
CA PHE A 83 6.46 6.17 -2.18
C PHE A 83 5.72 5.30 -3.19
N GLU A 84 5.36 5.89 -4.31
CA GLU A 84 4.82 5.17 -5.46
C GLU A 84 5.94 4.45 -6.22
N ILE A 85 5.53 3.69 -7.25
CA ILE A 85 6.45 3.00 -8.16
C ILE A 85 7.47 3.99 -8.71
N THR A 86 8.74 3.73 -8.40
CA THR A 86 9.87 4.56 -8.80
C THR A 86 10.83 3.72 -9.62
N ARG A 87 11.17 4.17 -10.84
CA ARG A 87 12.00 3.41 -11.79
C ARG A 87 13.10 4.27 -12.40
N ASN A 88 14.28 3.69 -12.52
CA ASN A 88 15.37 4.24 -13.32
C ASN A 88 15.89 3.16 -14.27
N TYR A 89 15.48 3.23 -15.54
CA TYR A 89 15.81 2.21 -16.54
C TYR A 89 17.28 2.21 -16.99
N SER A 90 18.11 3.15 -16.52
CA SER A 90 19.57 3.09 -16.72
C SER A 90 20.29 2.21 -15.68
N LEU A 91 19.56 1.71 -14.67
CA LEU A 91 20.09 0.86 -13.60
C LEU A 91 19.56 -0.57 -13.71
N SER A 92 20.29 -1.50 -13.09
CA SER A 92 19.87 -2.89 -12.95
C SER A 92 20.06 -3.33 -11.49
N PRO A 93 18.98 -3.71 -10.77
CA PRO A 93 17.56 -3.62 -11.16
C PRO A 93 17.08 -2.18 -11.40
N TYR A 94 16.08 -1.98 -12.27
CA TYR A 94 15.55 -0.64 -12.56
C TYR A 94 14.47 -0.19 -11.57
N ASP A 95 13.79 -1.13 -10.92
CA ASP A 95 12.76 -0.88 -9.89
C ASP A 95 13.43 -0.55 -8.55
N LEU A 96 13.05 0.57 -7.92
CA LEU A 96 13.70 1.06 -6.69
C LEU A 96 13.67 0.04 -5.54
N ASN A 97 12.54 -0.67 -5.36
CA ASN A 97 12.38 -1.68 -4.31
C ASN A 97 13.28 -2.91 -4.49
N GLU A 98 13.62 -3.25 -5.74
CA GLU A 98 14.55 -4.34 -6.05
C GLU A 98 16.00 -3.86 -6.05
N PHE A 99 16.22 -2.60 -6.43
CA PHE A 99 17.55 -2.01 -6.47
C PHE A 99 18.11 -1.78 -5.06
N LEU A 100 17.31 -1.23 -4.14
CA LEU A 100 17.74 -0.91 -2.78
C LEU A 100 18.06 -2.17 -1.98
N GLN A 101 19.20 -2.14 -1.29
CA GLN A 101 19.68 -3.24 -0.45
C GLN A 101 19.81 -2.78 1.00
N ARG A 102 19.60 -3.72 1.92
CA ARG A 102 19.86 -3.47 3.34
C ARG A 102 21.32 -3.08 3.54
N GLY A 103 21.56 -1.96 4.19
CA GLY A 103 22.90 -1.42 4.41
C GLY A 103 23.29 -0.28 3.48
N ASP A 104 22.54 -0.03 2.40
CA ASP A 104 22.74 1.17 1.58
C ASP A 104 22.52 2.43 2.42
N SER A 105 23.35 3.45 2.20
CA SER A 105 23.10 4.78 2.74
C SER A 105 22.29 5.57 1.73
N ILE A 106 21.28 6.30 2.18
CA ILE A 106 20.44 7.09 1.28
C ILE A 106 20.28 8.52 1.79
N TYR A 107 20.02 9.41 0.85
CA TYR A 107 19.75 10.81 1.13
C TYR A 107 18.72 11.38 0.16
N LYS A 108 17.74 12.11 0.69
CA LYS A 108 16.83 12.96 -0.05
C LYS A 108 16.80 14.32 0.63
N ALA A 109 17.13 15.38 -0.09
CA ALA A 109 17.03 16.74 0.42
C ALA A 109 15.57 17.14 0.67
N LYS A 110 15.37 18.11 1.55
CA LYS A 110 14.07 18.80 1.69
C LYS A 110 13.74 19.50 0.36
N ASN A 111 12.46 19.51 -0.03
CA ASN A 111 11.95 20.12 -1.26
C ASN A 111 12.54 19.52 -2.55
N SER A 112 12.93 18.24 -2.51
CA SER A 112 13.43 17.51 -3.67
C SER A 112 12.84 16.11 -3.73
N MET A 113 12.57 15.62 -4.93
CA MET A 113 12.17 14.22 -5.17
C MET A 113 13.36 13.34 -5.56
N ARG A 114 14.58 13.90 -5.65
CA ARG A 114 15.78 13.13 -5.94
C ARG A 114 16.23 12.35 -4.71
N LEU A 115 16.16 11.02 -4.79
CA LEU A 115 16.74 10.12 -3.82
C LEU A 115 18.12 9.67 -4.31
N GLU A 116 19.14 9.95 -3.51
CA GLU A 116 20.51 9.49 -3.72
C GLU A 116 20.75 8.22 -2.91
N VAL A 117 21.38 7.24 -3.55
CA VAL A 117 21.72 5.94 -2.97
C VAL A 117 23.23 5.75 -3.06
N PHE A 118 23.85 5.50 -1.92
CA PHE A 118 25.29 5.29 -1.78
C PHE A 118 25.55 3.84 -1.36
N ARG A 119 26.31 3.12 -2.20
CA ARG A 119 26.71 1.72 -1.98
C ARG A 119 28.22 1.60 -2.17
N GLY A 120 28.96 1.52 -1.06
CA GLY A 120 30.42 1.62 -1.09
C GLY A 120 30.86 2.97 -1.68
N ASN A 121 31.67 2.92 -2.75
CA ASN A 121 32.19 4.12 -3.43
C ASN A 121 31.35 4.53 -4.66
N LYS A 122 30.16 3.95 -4.85
CA LYS A 122 29.28 4.27 -5.97
C LYS A 122 28.05 5.04 -5.48
N SER A 123 27.64 6.03 -6.26
CA SER A 123 26.39 6.76 -6.05
C SER A 123 25.43 6.54 -7.22
N PHE A 124 24.16 6.42 -6.90
CA PHE A 124 23.05 6.27 -7.83
C PHE A 124 21.96 7.25 -7.46
N TYR A 125 21.04 7.53 -8.38
CA TYR A 125 19.89 8.34 -8.06
C TYR A 125 18.61 7.80 -8.69
N PHE A 126 17.51 8.11 -8.03
CA PHE A 126 16.16 7.93 -8.50
C PHE A 126 15.39 9.24 -8.31
N ILE A 127 14.39 9.48 -9.14
CA ILE A 127 13.39 10.53 -8.90
C ILE A 127 12.15 9.82 -8.36
N LEU A 128 11.83 10.06 -7.08
CA LEU A 128 10.73 9.40 -6.39
C LEU A 128 9.39 9.66 -7.10
N ASN A 129 8.56 8.63 -7.16
CA ASN A 129 7.26 8.60 -7.86
C ASN A 129 7.36 8.81 -9.38
N GLU A 130 8.55 8.65 -9.98
CA GLU A 130 8.74 8.81 -11.42
C GLU A 130 9.39 7.58 -12.07
N ARG A 131 9.26 7.51 -13.40
CA ARG A 131 9.92 6.52 -14.26
C ARG A 131 10.83 7.25 -15.24
N ILE A 132 12.14 7.17 -15.03
CA ILE A 132 13.14 7.92 -15.81
C ILE A 132 13.97 7.00 -16.71
N ASN A 133 14.51 7.55 -17.79
CA ASN A 133 15.36 6.85 -18.78
C ASN A 133 14.65 5.71 -19.53
N GLN A 134 13.32 5.75 -19.65
CA GLN A 134 12.60 4.82 -20.50
C GLN A 134 12.98 5.13 -21.95
N GLY A 135 13.60 4.18 -22.65
CA GLY A 135 13.94 4.35 -24.06
C GLY A 135 12.68 4.76 -24.83
N ASN A 136 12.80 5.84 -25.62
CA ASN A 136 11.74 6.28 -26.52
C ASN A 136 11.41 5.21 -27.56
#